data_AF-A0A9P2XF82-F1
#
_entry.id   AF-A0A9P2XF82-F1
#
_cell.length_a   1.000
_cell.length_b   1.000
_cell.length_c   1.000
_cell.angle_alpha   90.00
_cell.angle_beta   90.00
_cell.angle_gamma   90.00
#
_symmetry.space_group_name_H-M   'P 1'
#
loop_
_entity.id
_entity.type
_entity.pdbx_description
1 polymer ?
#
loop_
_entity_poly.entity_id
_entity_poly.type
_entity_poly.pdbx_seq_one_letter_code
_entity_poly.pdbx_strand_id
1 'polypeptide(L)'
;MNKVDQFLSIEGAAAQVDFYSEGAYAVVQLGDTSERNQIEVYGLLLHEAVHVWQKIKKLMGEREPSSEFEAYSIQAIAQDLFKMYEESEVKSHGVEGEKAD
;
A
#
# COMPACT_ATOMS: atom_id res chain seq x y z
N MET A 1 -22.03 -2.12 -22.79
CA MET A 1 -21.69 -2.07 -21.37
C MET A 1 -20.64 -3.13 -21.10
N ASN A 2 -19.37 -2.74 -20.96
CA ASN A 2 -18.31 -3.67 -20.60
C ASN A 2 -18.54 -4.10 -19.14
N LYS A 3 -18.74 -5.40 -18.91
CA LYS A 3 -18.62 -5.99 -17.58
C LYS A 3 -17.15 -5.90 -17.18
N VAL A 4 -16.76 -4.78 -16.59
CA VAL A 4 -15.53 -4.74 -15.80
C VAL A 4 -15.73 -5.70 -14.63
N ASP A 5 -14.75 -6.57 -14.39
CA ASP A 5 -14.77 -7.46 -13.24
C ASP A 5 -15.03 -6.64 -11.98
N GLN A 6 -15.86 -7.15 -11.08
CA GLN A 6 -16.21 -6.50 -9.82
C GLN A 6 -14.95 -6.13 -8.99
N PHE A 7 -13.85 -6.86 -9.22
CA PHE A 7 -12.52 -6.58 -8.69
C PHE A 7 -11.92 -5.25 -9.18
N LEU A 8 -12.14 -4.89 -10.44
CA LEU A 8 -11.68 -3.63 -11.07
C LEU A 8 -12.67 -2.48 -10.87
N SER A 9 -13.90 -2.77 -10.43
CA SER A 9 -14.98 -1.79 -10.29
C SER A 9 -15.09 -1.20 -8.89
N ILE A 10 -14.11 -1.42 -8.01
CA ILE A 10 -14.11 -0.78 -6.69
C ILE A 10 -13.99 0.73 -6.90
N GLU A 11 -15.04 1.42 -6.48
CA GLU A 11 -15.19 2.86 -6.38
C GLU A 11 -13.86 3.54 -6.02
N GLY A 12 -13.51 4.61 -6.75
CA GLY A 12 -12.36 5.52 -6.53
C GLY A 12 -11.20 4.96 -5.70
N ALA A 13 -10.09 4.60 -6.36
CA ALA A 13 -8.82 4.13 -5.79
C ALA A 13 -8.78 4.08 -4.24
N ALA A 14 -9.21 2.95 -3.65
CA ALA A 14 -9.23 2.74 -2.20
C ALA A 14 -7.83 2.76 -1.56
N ALA A 15 -6.79 2.66 -2.39
CA ALA A 15 -5.42 2.96 -2.06
C ALA A 15 -4.73 3.54 -3.31
N GLN A 16 -3.62 4.24 -3.09
CA GLN A 16 -2.78 4.76 -4.17
C GLN A 16 -1.32 4.88 -3.72
N VAL A 17 -0.41 4.92 -4.68
CA VAL A 17 1.00 5.26 -4.47
C VAL A 17 1.40 6.48 -5.30
N ASP A 18 1.93 7.50 -4.62
CA ASP A 18 2.56 8.66 -5.23
C ASP A 18 4.09 8.55 -5.14
N PHE A 19 4.79 8.92 -6.22
CA PHE A 19 6.25 8.91 -6.28
C PHE A 19 6.81 10.32 -6.38
N TYR A 20 7.83 10.61 -5.58
CA TYR A 20 8.49 11.92 -5.52
C TYR A 20 9.99 11.79 -5.80
N SER A 21 10.61 12.90 -6.20
CA SER A 21 12.05 13.00 -6.47
C SER A 21 12.53 11.89 -7.40
N GLU A 22 11.92 11.80 -8.59
CA GLU A 22 12.17 10.75 -9.60
C GLU A 22 11.91 9.31 -9.11
N GLY A 23 11.19 9.14 -8.01
CA GLY A 23 10.90 7.84 -7.38
C GLY A 23 11.90 7.44 -6.30
N ALA A 24 12.71 8.38 -5.81
CA ALA A 24 13.50 8.18 -4.59
C ALA A 24 12.61 8.03 -3.35
N TYR A 25 11.40 8.62 -3.38
CA TYR A 25 10.42 8.47 -2.32
C TYR A 25 9.11 7.93 -2.89
N ALA A 26 8.45 7.06 -2.12
CA ALA A 26 7.11 6.56 -2.38
C ALA A 26 6.23 6.84 -1.16
N VAL A 27 5.03 7.35 -1.39
CA VAL A 27 4.01 7.54 -0.37
C VAL A 27 2.83 6.65 -0.74
N VAL A 28 2.46 5.75 0.16
CA VAL A 28 1.28 4.89 0.02
C VAL A 28 0.17 5.49 0.87
N GLN A 29 -0.97 5.78 0.25
CA GLN A 29 -2.15 6.31 0.93
C GLN A 29 -3.29 5.29 0.86
N LEU A 30 -4.01 5.15 1.97
CA LEU A 30 -5.29 4.45 2.03
C LEU A 30 -6.42 5.48 2.04
N GLY A 31 -7.53 5.15 1.38
CA GLY A 31 -8.80 5.85 1.56
C GLY A 31 -9.42 5.52 2.92
N ASP A 32 -10.72 5.80 3.07
CA ASP A 32 -11.44 5.41 4.28
C ASP A 32 -11.46 3.87 4.46
N THR A 33 -10.98 3.42 5.62
CA THR A 33 -10.88 2.00 5.99
C THR A 33 -11.87 1.59 7.07
N SER A 34 -12.75 2.48 7.55
CA SER A 34 -13.64 2.20 8.69
C SER A 34 -14.56 0.99 8.50
N GLU A 35 -14.98 0.74 7.25
CA GLU A 35 -15.87 -0.37 6.87
C GLU A 35 -15.11 -1.59 6.33
N ARG A 36 -13.77 -1.58 6.37
CA ARG A 36 -12.92 -2.66 5.85
C ARG A 36 -12.35 -3.49 6.99
N ASN A 37 -12.32 -4.81 6.82
CA ASN A 37 -11.62 -5.67 7.75
C ASN A 37 -10.10 -5.68 7.49
N GLN A 38 -9.33 -6.18 8.46
CA GLN A 38 -7.86 -6.21 8.38
C GLN A 38 -7.33 -6.87 7.10
N ILE A 39 -7.94 -7.97 6.65
CA ILE A 39 -7.50 -8.72 5.46
C ILE A 39 -7.72 -7.88 4.21
N GLU A 40 -8.82 -7.13 4.13
CA GLU A 40 -9.09 -6.22 3.02
C GLU A 40 -8.08 -5.07 2.97
N VAL A 41 -7.74 -4.48 4.13
CA VAL A 41 -6.71 -3.44 4.22
C VAL A 41 -5.34 -3.98 3.82
N TYR A 42 -4.96 -5.18 4.28
CA TYR A 42 -3.71 -5.83 3.87
C TYR A 42 -3.70 -6.16 2.38
N GLY A 43 -4.85 -6.52 1.81
CA GLY A 43 -5.00 -6.69 0.37
C GLY A 43 -4.69 -5.41 -0.41
N LEU A 44 -5.18 -4.26 0.06
CA LEU A 44 -4.88 -2.96 -0.54
C LEU A 44 -3.39 -2.60 -0.41
N LEU A 45 -2.80 -2.76 0.77
CA LEU A 45 -1.38 -2.47 0.98
C LEU A 45 -0.47 -3.38 0.15
N LEU A 46 -0.83 -4.66 -0.01
CA LEU A 46 -0.13 -5.58 -0.91
C LEU A 46 -0.22 -5.12 -2.37
N HIS A 47 -1.38 -4.62 -2.80
CA HIS A 47 -1.55 -4.06 -4.15
C HIS A 47 -0.58 -2.91 -4.40
N GLU A 48 -0.50 -1.97 -3.46
CA GLU A 48 0.41 -0.84 -3.57
C GLU A 48 1.89 -1.26 -3.47
N ALA A 49 2.22 -2.29 -2.68
CA ALA A 49 3.56 -2.87 -2.63
C ALA A 49 4.02 -3.37 -4.01
N VAL A 50 3.11 -3.97 -4.81
CA VAL A 50 3.39 -4.37 -6.19
C VAL A 50 3.73 -3.13 -7.05
N HIS A 51 3.01 -2.02 -6.91
CA HIS A 51 3.31 -0.79 -7.64
C HIS A 51 4.65 -0.16 -7.25
N VAL A 52 5.00 -0.17 -5.96
CA VAL A 52 6.31 0.27 -5.47
C VAL A 52 7.43 -0.59 -6.07
N TRP A 53 7.30 -1.92 -6.04
CA TRP A 53 8.26 -2.82 -6.67
C TRP A 53 8.42 -2.55 -8.17
N GLN A 54 7.32 -2.37 -8.90
CA GLN A 54 7.35 -2.07 -10.33
C GLN A 54 8.12 -0.78 -10.64
N LYS A 55 8.03 0.25 -9.77
CA LYS A 55 8.83 1.48 -9.90
C LYS A 55 10.30 1.23 -9.59
N ILE A 56 10.61 0.54 -8.48
CA ILE A 56 11.99 0.19 -8.10
C ILE A 56 12.68 -0.60 -9.21
N LYS A 57 12.02 -1.62 -9.76
CA LYS A 57 12.52 -2.41 -10.89
C LYS A 57 12.94 -1.53 -12.07
N LYS A 58 12.11 -0.55 -12.44
CA LYS A 58 12.42 0.40 -13.52
C LYS A 58 13.61 1.30 -13.17
N LEU A 59 13.71 1.78 -11.93
CA LEU A 59 14.81 2.64 -11.47
C LEU A 59 16.15 1.91 -11.42
N MET A 60 16.13 0.63 -11.07
CA MET A 60 17.32 -0.23 -11.11
C MET A 60 17.79 -0.54 -12.53
N GLY A 61 16.96 -0.28 -13.55
CA GLY A 61 17.22 -0.72 -14.92
C GLY A 61 17.06 -2.24 -15.11
N GLU A 62 16.47 -2.94 -14.13
CA GLU A 62 16.25 -4.37 -14.17
C GLU A 62 15.08 -4.69 -15.12
N ARG A 63 15.30 -5.64 -16.04
CA ARG A 63 14.32 -6.00 -17.08
C ARG A 63 13.68 -7.35 -16.81
N GLU A 64 14.47 -8.29 -16.28
CA GLU A 64 14.08 -9.69 -16.09
C GLU A 64 14.59 -10.17 -14.72
N PRO A 65 14.00 -9.66 -13.62
CA PRO A 65 14.33 -10.18 -12.29
C PRO A 65 13.93 -11.65 -12.21
N SER A 66 14.64 -12.42 -11.38
CA SER A 66 14.19 -13.78 -11.08
C SER A 66 12.86 -13.76 -10.35
N SER A 67 12.06 -14.83 -10.51
CA SER A 67 10.77 -14.97 -9.85
C SER A 67 10.88 -14.87 -8.32
N GLU A 68 11.95 -15.43 -7.75
CA GLU A 68 12.23 -15.35 -6.32
C GLU A 68 12.58 -13.93 -5.89
N PHE A 69 13.43 -13.22 -6.65
CA PHE A 69 13.80 -11.85 -6.31
C PHE A 69 12.59 -10.92 -6.32
N GLU A 70 11.72 -11.06 -7.32
CA GLU A 70 10.46 -10.32 -7.39
C GLU A 70 9.53 -10.67 -6.22
N ALA A 71 9.33 -11.97 -5.94
CA ALA A 71 8.48 -12.42 -4.85
C ALA A 71 8.94 -11.89 -3.47
N TYR A 72 10.23 -12.05 -3.14
CA TYR A 72 10.78 -11.56 -1.87
C TYR A 72 10.76 -10.03 -1.78
N SER A 73 10.96 -9.32 -2.89
CA SER A 73 10.92 -7.85 -2.87
C SER A 73 9.52 -7.33 -2.58
N ILE A 74 8.49 -7.90 -3.23
CA ILE A 74 7.08 -7.54 -2.96
C ILE A 74 6.72 -7.93 -1.52
N GLN A 75 7.13 -9.12 -1.06
CA GLN A 75 6.87 -9.57 0.30
C GLN A 75 7.45 -8.61 1.33
N ALA A 76 8.71 -8.19 1.16
CA ALA A 76 9.37 -7.27 2.09
C ALA A 76 8.64 -5.92 2.17
N ILE A 77 8.33 -5.32 1.02
CA ILE A 77 7.59 -4.03 0.97
C ILE A 77 6.22 -4.17 1.63
N ALA A 78 5.47 -5.24 1.32
CA ALA A 78 4.15 -5.46 1.89
C ALA A 78 4.20 -5.65 3.41
N GLN A 79 5.16 -6.43 3.92
CA GLN A 79 5.32 -6.64 5.36
C GLN A 79 5.66 -5.33 6.11
N ASP A 80 6.49 -4.47 5.52
CA ASP A 80 6.77 -3.15 6.08
C ASP A 80 5.50 -2.28 6.10
N LEU A 81 4.73 -2.26 5.02
CA LEU A 81 3.46 -1.52 4.97
C LEU A 81 2.43 -2.03 5.99
N PHE A 82 2.30 -3.35 6.16
CA PHE A 82 1.39 -3.93 7.16
C PHE A 82 1.78 -3.50 8.57
N LYS A 83 3.08 -3.58 8.89
CA LYS A 83 3.61 -3.17 10.18
C LYS A 83 3.37 -1.67 10.43
N MET A 84 3.62 -0.82 9.43
CA MET A 84 3.38 0.62 9.55
C MET A 84 1.90 0.95 9.80
N TYR A 85 0.98 0.22 9.16
CA TYR A 85 -0.46 0.34 9.41
C TYR A 85 -0.83 -0.13 10.82
N GLU A 86 -0.37 -1.30 11.26
CA GLU A 86 -0.62 -1.76 12.65
C GLU A 86 -0.12 -0.74 13.68
N GLU A 87 1.08 -0.18 13.47
CA GLU A 87 1.65 0.86 14.34
C GLU A 87 0.84 2.17 14.34
N SER A 88 0.17 2.53 13.24
CA SER A 88 -0.72 3.70 13.21
C SER A 88 -1.99 3.45 13.99
N GLU A 89 -2.57 2.25 13.90
CA GLU A 89 -3.81 1.89 14.60
C GLU A 89 -3.62 1.78 16.12
N VAL A 90 -2.45 1.32 16.56
CA VAL A 90 -2.10 1.25 18.01
C VAL A 90 -2.00 2.65 18.63
N LYS A 91 -1.46 3.62 17.89
CA LYS A 91 -1.35 5.01 18.38
C LYS A 91 -2.70 5.73 18.43
N SER A 92 -3.65 5.34 17.58
CA SER A 92 -5.03 5.85 17.60
C SER A 92 -5.80 5.46 18.88
N HIS A 93 -5.37 4.40 19.58
CA HIS A 93 -5.97 3.98 20.86
C HIS A 93 -5.28 4.59 22.10
N GLY A 94 -4.32 5.51 21.90
CA GLY A 94 -3.50 6.10 22.97
C GLY A 94 -3.35 7.62 22.93
N VAL A 95 -4.08 8.33 22.06
CA VAL A 95 -4.21 9.79 22.17
C VAL A 95 -5.46 10.08 22.99
N GLU A 96 -5.31 10.12 24.31
CA GLU A 96 -6.21 10.92 25.15
C GLU A 96 -6.09 12.36 24.63
N GLY A 97 -7.09 12.79 23.86
CA GLY A 97 -7.22 14.19 23.51
C GLY A 97 -7.42 14.98 24.80
N GLU A 98 -6.37 15.64 25.28
CA GLU A 98 -6.52 16.68 26.30
C GLU A 98 -7.53 17.70 25.78
N LYS A 99 -8.60 17.90 26.56
CA LYS A 99 -9.52 19.00 26.35
C LYS A 99 -8.74 20.30 26.50
N ALA A 100 -8.76 21.12 25.47
CA ALA A 100 -8.42 22.53 25.63
C ALA A 100 -9.65 23.23 26.22
N ASP A 101 -9.54 23.68 27.47
CA ASP A 101 -10.36 24.74 28.07
C ASP A 101 -10.02 26.11 27.43
#